data_AF-A0A2G0CHS2-F1
#
_entry.id   AF-A0A2G0CHS2-F1
#
_cell.length_a   1.000
_cell.length_b   1.000
_cell.length_c   1.000
_cell.angle_alpha   90.00
_cell.angle_beta   90.00
_cell.angle_gamma   90.00
#
_symmetry.space_group_name_H-M   'P 1'
#
loop_
_entity.id
_entity.type
_entity.pdbx_description
1 polymer ?
#
loop_
_entity_poly.entity_id
_entity_poly.type
_entity_poly.pdbx_seq_one_letter_code
_entity_poly.pdbx_strand_id
1 'polypeptide(L)'
;MSVTLSTVDAVGVQRLEDSKGGSRVVEYEKDDPEAPAVVQQLMNLRLDFHSPAARTKKAVICDTIGNQAIHTYIFCSGLQLTNRRTGADILRGTPFRFAPLSFGAWKVLAGLKPPMASAARFCSAIPLEEMEVFSEELKSFLEGSDERELRGVFVSLTLEQTLQNRDPEYYETHGDRAKPAKSTVVATLAPWYAGDLRSNVLGRQLATFNAAPPSHKTESLPLGTMMSGIREFADGSGLFSVDLAATWPERMEQSASGVRQFSTYGLGEMSFRYGDDLRDEFFNITVNEAVAPLDSVFARGSLFDCFLSKGQVAKLKDEAIRVYLGEDLLFRETDYYITSDTKGLFGEAGEAPQAGYRVYDAQREPCILRILQRGQPVIRPIDVHMGVYRAPGTGNNPLGPVDRQEVLTLKDGDAVPLVNNALRPEDTGIYYFAYDGQYADNRIPPFAIARKGYTIQDTSAFVTLNVVNNKDYSRYLSSANWNRSPPTWEVVYQEVFKLYHILFPAMGKVIPFEQGVYEDPYVREQVVALTDPALWNRVTYMPPNRILSKSQRELILAWSAYVQQRDNPNSDYPT
;
A
#
# COMPACT_ATOMS: atom_id res chain seq x y z
N MET A 1 -2.13 -14.83 -0.48
CA MET A 1 -2.73 -15.19 -1.78
C MET A 1 -1.75 -14.82 -2.87
N SER A 2 -1.50 -15.68 -3.88
CA SER A 2 -0.66 -15.30 -5.02
C SER A 2 -1.40 -14.28 -5.88
N VAL A 3 -0.68 -13.28 -6.38
CA VAL A 3 -1.22 -12.26 -7.29
C VAL A 3 -0.61 -12.49 -8.67
N THR A 4 -1.47 -12.49 -9.67
CA THR A 4 -1.09 -12.54 -11.08
C THR A 4 -1.73 -11.37 -11.80
N LEU A 5 -0.94 -10.56 -12.49
CA LEU A 5 -1.43 -9.51 -13.37
C LEU A 5 -1.66 -10.13 -14.76
N SER A 6 -2.92 -10.29 -15.15
CA SER A 6 -3.25 -10.88 -16.45
C SER A 6 -3.06 -9.89 -17.60
N THR A 7 -3.38 -8.62 -17.38
CA THR A 7 -3.47 -7.57 -18.40
C THR A 7 -3.36 -6.18 -17.76
N VAL A 8 -2.14 -5.65 -17.66
CA VAL A 8 -1.90 -4.25 -17.26
C VAL A 8 -1.06 -3.60 -18.35
N ASP A 9 -1.75 -3.02 -19.32
CA ASP A 9 -1.14 -2.33 -20.45
C ASP A 9 -1.14 -0.82 -20.19
N ALA A 10 -0.15 -0.11 -20.73
CA ALA A 10 -0.18 1.34 -20.77
C ALA A 10 -1.39 1.81 -21.62
N VAL A 11 -2.18 2.71 -21.04
CA VAL A 11 -3.41 3.26 -21.64
C VAL A 11 -3.41 4.78 -21.71
N GLY A 12 -2.50 5.43 -20.96
CA GLY A 12 -2.34 6.87 -20.93
C GLY A 12 -0.92 7.25 -20.52
N VAL A 13 -0.47 8.42 -20.98
CA VAL A 13 0.78 9.05 -20.55
C VAL A 13 0.49 10.53 -20.32
N GLN A 14 0.79 11.02 -19.12
CA GLN A 14 0.74 12.44 -18.81
C GLN A 14 2.16 13.00 -18.81
N ARG A 15 2.36 14.16 -19.44
CA ARG A 15 3.64 14.85 -19.50
C ARG A 15 3.47 16.33 -19.24
N LEU A 16 4.37 16.91 -18.45
CA LEU A 16 4.53 18.35 -18.37
C LEU A 16 5.38 18.84 -19.57
N GLU A 17 4.80 19.72 -20.39
CA GLU A 17 5.47 20.37 -21.51
C GLU A 17 5.65 21.86 -21.24
N ASP A 18 6.87 22.36 -21.41
CA ASP A 18 7.14 23.79 -21.44
C ASP A 18 6.85 24.35 -22.84
N SER A 19 5.89 25.27 -22.92
CA SER A 19 5.58 26.00 -24.15
C SER A 19 5.98 27.48 -24.02
N LYS A 20 6.13 28.17 -25.15
CA LYS A 20 6.37 29.63 -25.17
C LYS A 20 5.24 30.45 -24.48
N GLY A 21 4.11 29.82 -24.15
CA GLY A 21 3.00 30.40 -23.39
C GLY A 21 2.86 29.91 -21.95
N GLY A 22 3.86 29.18 -21.41
CA GLY A 22 3.83 28.57 -20.07
C GLY A 22 3.85 27.04 -20.13
N SER A 23 4.12 26.42 -18.98
CA SER A 23 4.05 24.96 -18.83
C SER A 23 2.60 24.49 -18.93
N ARG A 24 2.36 23.34 -19.56
CA ARG A 24 1.05 22.67 -19.65
C ARG A 24 1.19 21.17 -19.44
N VAL A 25 0.17 20.52 -18.90
CA VAL A 25 0.09 19.05 -18.85
C VAL A 25 -0.57 18.63 -20.15
N VAL A 26 0.11 17.76 -20.88
CA VAL A 26 -0.44 17.10 -22.05
C VAL A 26 -0.70 15.66 -21.68
N GLU A 27 -1.96 15.26 -21.87
CA GLU A 27 -2.39 13.89 -21.73
C GLU A 27 -2.42 13.27 -23.12
N TYR A 28 -1.75 12.15 -23.27
CA TYR A 28 -1.86 11.31 -24.44
C TYR A 28 -2.64 10.06 -24.04
N GLU A 29 -3.61 9.68 -24.87
CA GLU A 29 -4.33 8.42 -24.73
C GLU A 29 -3.82 7.39 -25.75
N LYS A 30 -4.23 6.14 -25.57
CA LYS A 30 -3.89 5.07 -26.49
C LYS A 30 -4.32 5.43 -27.92
N ASP A 31 -3.43 5.19 -28.88
CA ASP A 31 -3.62 5.45 -30.31
C ASP A 31 -3.74 6.94 -30.70
N ASP A 32 -3.33 7.87 -29.82
CA ASP A 32 -3.21 9.29 -30.15
C ASP A 32 -2.18 9.52 -31.28
N PRO A 33 -2.61 10.02 -32.47
CA PRO A 33 -1.73 10.21 -33.62
C PRO A 33 -0.74 11.38 -33.44
N GLU A 34 -1.02 12.30 -32.52
CA GLU A 34 -0.17 13.46 -32.22
C GLU A 34 0.86 13.15 -31.12
N ALA A 35 0.78 11.97 -30.49
CA ALA A 35 1.73 11.55 -29.48
C ALA A 35 3.17 11.52 -30.04
N PRO A 36 4.15 12.16 -29.39
CA PRO A 36 5.56 12.06 -29.76
C PRO A 36 6.03 10.62 -29.81
N ALA A 37 7.04 10.31 -30.63
CA ALA A 37 7.54 8.94 -30.81
C ALA A 37 7.92 8.25 -29.50
N VAL A 38 8.50 8.98 -28.54
CA VAL A 38 8.82 8.46 -27.20
C VAL A 38 7.54 8.07 -26.43
N VAL A 39 6.49 8.88 -26.50
CA VAL A 39 5.19 8.58 -25.86
C VAL A 39 4.52 7.38 -26.53
N GLN A 40 4.57 7.29 -27.87
CA GLN A 40 4.04 6.13 -28.58
C GLN A 40 4.75 4.83 -28.16
N GLN A 41 6.05 4.87 -27.87
CA GLN A 41 6.78 3.72 -27.33
C GLN A 41 6.29 3.36 -25.92
N LEU A 42 6.11 4.37 -25.05
CA LEU A 42 5.59 4.19 -23.69
C LEU A 42 4.15 3.64 -23.67
N MET A 43 3.33 3.99 -24.66
CA MET A 43 1.98 3.45 -24.83
C MET A 43 1.92 1.96 -25.22
N ASN A 44 3.06 1.38 -25.63
CA ASN A 44 3.15 -0.04 -25.95
C ASN A 44 3.77 -0.86 -24.80
N LEU A 45 3.85 -0.30 -23.60
CA LEU A 45 4.38 -1.01 -22.43
C LEU A 45 3.33 -1.91 -21.79
N ARG A 46 3.80 -3.03 -21.27
CA ARG A 46 3.06 -3.93 -20.40
C ARG A 46 3.77 -4.02 -19.06
N LEU A 47 3.01 -3.87 -17.98
CA LEU A 47 3.45 -4.12 -16.62
C LEU A 47 3.20 -5.58 -16.23
N ASP A 48 4.20 -6.23 -15.65
CA ASP A 48 4.06 -7.52 -15.01
C ASP A 48 4.90 -7.57 -13.72
N PHE A 49 4.51 -8.45 -12.81
CA PHE A 49 5.39 -8.83 -11.72
C PHE A 49 6.44 -9.80 -12.26
N HIS A 50 7.69 -9.58 -11.87
CA HIS A 50 8.82 -10.41 -12.30
C HIS A 50 9.39 -11.18 -11.12
N SER A 51 9.84 -12.40 -11.37
CA SER A 51 10.66 -13.13 -10.43
C SER A 51 11.67 -13.98 -11.18
N PRO A 52 12.98 -13.66 -11.10
CA PRO A 52 14.02 -14.49 -11.73
C PRO A 52 14.10 -15.88 -11.08
N ALA A 53 13.76 -15.97 -9.79
CA ALA A 53 13.94 -17.17 -8.97
C ALA A 53 12.65 -17.99 -8.72
N ALA A 54 11.47 -17.37 -8.77
CA ALA A 54 10.21 -18.07 -8.49
C ALA A 54 9.49 -18.50 -9.77
N ARG A 55 9.51 -19.81 -10.06
CA ARG A 55 8.80 -20.38 -11.21
C ARG A 55 7.27 -20.18 -11.19
N THR A 56 6.66 -19.89 -10.03
CA THR A 56 5.19 -19.93 -9.87
C THR A 56 4.56 -18.73 -9.17
N LYS A 57 5.31 -17.91 -8.42
CA LYS A 57 4.75 -16.75 -7.67
C LYS A 57 5.51 -15.48 -8.02
N LYS A 58 4.84 -14.58 -8.74
CA LYS A 58 5.41 -13.29 -9.16
C LYS A 58 5.20 -12.21 -8.08
N ALA A 59 4.04 -12.22 -7.42
CA ALA A 59 3.73 -11.41 -6.25
C ALA A 59 2.79 -12.15 -5.29
N VAL A 60 2.74 -11.70 -4.04
CA VAL A 60 1.82 -12.18 -3.00
C VAL A 60 1.18 -10.98 -2.31
N ILE A 61 -0.14 -10.97 -2.25
CA ILE A 61 -0.91 -10.12 -1.34
C ILE A 61 -1.21 -10.93 -0.08
N CYS A 62 -0.91 -10.37 1.07
CA CYS A 62 -1.17 -11.02 2.33
C CYS A 62 -1.39 -10.02 3.45
N ASP A 63 -2.25 -10.41 4.37
CA ASP A 63 -2.42 -9.71 5.62
C ASP A 63 -1.34 -10.20 6.58
N THR A 64 -0.57 -9.27 7.11
CA THR A 64 0.46 -9.56 8.13
C THR A 64 -0.19 -9.93 9.47
N ILE A 65 -1.47 -9.57 9.63
CA ILE A 65 -2.39 -10.10 10.64
C ILE A 65 -3.63 -10.60 9.88
N GLY A 66 -3.86 -11.92 9.88
CA GLY A 66 -4.75 -12.65 8.94
C GLY A 66 -6.24 -12.29 8.93
N ASN A 67 -6.66 -11.29 9.70
CA ASN A 67 -8.04 -10.86 9.90
C ASN A 67 -8.22 -9.33 9.80
N GLN A 68 -7.20 -8.58 9.35
CA GLN A 68 -7.24 -7.12 9.29
C GLN A 68 -6.73 -6.55 7.97
N ALA A 69 -7.63 -5.94 7.20
CA ALA A 69 -7.32 -5.41 5.86
C ALA A 69 -6.32 -4.24 5.88
N ILE A 70 -6.23 -3.52 7.00
CA ILE A 70 -5.24 -2.44 7.17
C ILE A 70 -3.79 -2.98 7.30
N HIS A 71 -3.65 -4.28 7.56
CA HIS A 71 -2.38 -5.00 7.61
C HIS A 71 -2.07 -5.73 6.29
N THR A 72 -2.80 -5.43 5.22
CA THR A 72 -2.57 -5.99 3.88
C THR A 72 -1.40 -5.29 3.19
N TYR A 73 -0.47 -6.08 2.65
CA TYR A 73 0.67 -5.60 1.84
C TYR A 73 0.83 -6.47 0.61
N ILE A 74 1.46 -5.91 -0.43
CA ILE A 74 1.86 -6.65 -1.63
C ILE A 74 3.37 -6.79 -1.62
N PHE A 75 3.85 -8.03 -1.67
CA PHE A 75 5.26 -8.38 -1.79
C PHE A 75 5.51 -8.95 -3.18
N CYS A 76 6.54 -8.48 -3.86
CA CYS A 76 7.02 -9.07 -5.11
C CYS A 76 8.55 -9.10 -5.11
N SER A 77 9.12 -10.02 -5.87
CA SER A 77 10.58 -10.11 -6.00
C SER A 77 11.12 -9.25 -7.15
N GLY A 78 10.24 -8.66 -7.95
CA GLY A 78 10.57 -7.82 -9.08
C GLY A 78 9.33 -7.27 -9.77
N LEU A 79 9.53 -6.18 -10.50
CA LEU A 79 8.54 -5.53 -11.36
C LEU A 79 9.20 -5.23 -12.71
N GLN A 80 8.47 -5.47 -13.79
CA GLN A 80 9.00 -5.40 -15.14
C GLN A 80 8.04 -4.65 -16.07
N LEU A 81 8.59 -3.74 -16.86
CA LEU A 81 7.95 -3.13 -18.01
C LEU A 81 8.57 -3.70 -19.28
N THR A 82 7.74 -4.30 -20.12
CA THR A 82 8.17 -4.86 -21.40
C THR A 82 7.44 -4.16 -22.54
N ASN A 83 8.17 -3.81 -23.60
CA ASN A 83 7.57 -3.30 -24.83
C ASN A 83 6.88 -4.46 -25.57
N ARG A 84 5.57 -4.35 -25.79
CA ARG A 84 4.77 -5.41 -26.40
C ARG A 84 5.12 -5.71 -27.85
N ARG A 85 5.64 -4.72 -28.60
CA ARG A 85 5.97 -4.89 -30.01
C ARG A 85 7.30 -5.61 -30.18
N THR A 86 8.28 -5.26 -29.37
CA THR A 86 9.66 -5.77 -29.50
C THR A 86 9.97 -6.92 -28.54
N GLY A 87 9.20 -7.06 -27.46
CA GLY A 87 9.50 -7.97 -26.36
C GLY A 87 10.66 -7.51 -25.47
N ALA A 88 11.19 -6.29 -25.69
CA ALA A 88 12.34 -5.78 -24.94
C ALA A 88 11.92 -5.27 -23.55
N ASP A 89 12.78 -5.52 -22.57
CA ASP A 89 12.64 -4.95 -21.23
C ASP A 89 13.03 -3.47 -21.24
N ILE A 90 12.13 -2.64 -20.75
CA ILE A 90 12.31 -1.18 -20.65
C ILE A 90 12.67 -0.79 -19.21
N LEU A 91 12.07 -1.49 -18.25
CA LEU A 91 12.40 -1.38 -16.84
C LEU A 91 12.31 -2.75 -16.20
N ARG A 92 13.28 -3.10 -15.37
CA ARG A 92 13.22 -4.29 -14.50
C ARG A 92 13.97 -4.00 -13.22
N GLY A 93 13.31 -4.16 -12.08
CA GLY A 93 13.93 -3.92 -10.78
C GLY A 93 13.13 -4.47 -9.62
N THR A 94 13.70 -4.36 -8.42
CA THR A 94 13.04 -4.79 -7.18
C THR A 94 12.38 -3.61 -6.49
N PRO A 95 11.04 -3.56 -6.38
CA PRO A 95 10.40 -2.54 -5.57
C PRO A 95 10.53 -2.85 -4.07
N PHE A 96 10.37 -1.82 -3.24
CA PHE A 96 9.96 -2.04 -1.86
C PHE A 96 8.61 -2.79 -1.82
N ARG A 97 8.26 -3.40 -0.68
CA ARG A 97 6.88 -3.89 -0.51
C ARG A 97 5.90 -2.74 -0.71
N PHE A 98 4.74 -3.03 -1.29
CA PHE A 98 3.70 -2.02 -1.46
C PHE A 98 2.91 -1.86 -0.16
N ALA A 99 2.87 -0.64 0.36
CA ALA A 99 2.10 -0.27 1.55
C ALA A 99 0.76 0.38 1.17
N PRO A 100 -0.30 0.20 1.97
CA PRO A 100 -1.56 0.89 1.72
C PRO A 100 -1.41 2.40 1.98
N LEU A 101 -1.74 3.18 0.95
CA LEU A 101 -1.87 4.62 1.02
C LEU A 101 -3.22 5.00 1.61
N SER A 102 -4.31 4.60 0.94
CA SER A 102 -5.69 4.90 1.31
C SER A 102 -6.62 3.74 0.96
N PHE A 103 -7.73 3.68 1.69
CA PHE A 103 -8.83 2.77 1.42
C PHE A 103 -10.06 3.57 0.99
N GLY A 104 -10.84 2.98 0.11
CA GLY A 104 -12.07 3.52 -0.43
C GLY A 104 -13.22 2.58 -0.11
N ALA A 105 -13.66 2.54 1.15
CA ALA A 105 -14.70 1.60 1.58
C ALA A 105 -16.06 1.82 0.86
N TRP A 106 -16.28 3.01 0.30
CA TRP A 106 -17.54 3.43 -0.33
C TRP A 106 -17.37 3.97 -1.74
N LYS A 107 -16.52 3.34 -2.55
CA LYS A 107 -16.33 3.78 -3.94
C LYS A 107 -17.58 3.55 -4.80
N VAL A 108 -18.24 2.40 -4.63
CA VAL A 108 -19.49 2.07 -5.34
C VAL A 108 -20.69 2.55 -4.54
N LEU A 109 -21.30 3.64 -5.03
CA LEU A 109 -22.38 4.36 -4.35
C LEU A 109 -23.76 3.75 -4.62
N ALA A 110 -23.94 3.07 -5.76
CA ALA A 110 -25.21 2.47 -6.15
C ALA A 110 -25.05 1.04 -6.69
N GLY A 111 -26.00 0.15 -6.36
CA GLY A 111 -26.12 -1.21 -6.93
C GLY A 111 -25.87 -2.37 -5.97
N LEU A 112 -25.36 -2.11 -4.76
CA LEU A 112 -25.15 -3.14 -3.72
C LEU A 112 -25.62 -2.64 -2.35
N LYS A 113 -26.57 -3.33 -1.74
CA LYS A 113 -26.92 -3.17 -0.32
C LYS A 113 -26.61 -4.49 0.40
N PRO A 114 -25.58 -4.55 1.28
CA PRO A 114 -24.60 -3.50 1.59
C PRO A 114 -23.58 -3.31 0.44
N PRO A 115 -22.89 -2.16 0.36
CA PRO A 115 -21.86 -1.94 -0.64
C PRO A 115 -20.82 -3.06 -0.57
N MET A 116 -20.50 -3.62 -1.72
CA MET A 116 -19.48 -4.66 -1.87
C MET A 116 -18.57 -4.30 -3.04
N ALA A 117 -17.76 -3.26 -2.86
CA ALA A 117 -16.60 -2.96 -3.67
C ALA A 117 -15.82 -1.85 -2.96
N SER A 118 -14.76 -2.26 -2.26
CA SER A 118 -13.78 -1.33 -1.69
C SER A 118 -12.63 -1.16 -2.69
N ALA A 119 -12.12 0.05 -2.83
CA ALA A 119 -10.82 0.27 -3.45
C ALA A 119 -9.72 0.32 -2.39
N ALA A 120 -8.50 -0.06 -2.77
CA ALA A 120 -7.32 0.18 -1.95
C ALA A 120 -6.16 0.58 -2.86
N ARG A 121 -5.54 1.71 -2.55
CA ARG A 121 -4.35 2.19 -3.26
C ARG A 121 -3.11 1.80 -2.50
N PHE A 122 -2.20 1.12 -3.16
CA PHE A 122 -0.93 0.67 -2.62
C PHE A 122 0.21 1.37 -3.33
N CYS A 123 1.22 1.81 -2.58
CA CYS A 123 2.35 2.57 -3.10
C CYS A 123 3.67 1.87 -2.78
N SER A 124 4.61 1.97 -3.70
CA SER A 124 5.99 1.53 -3.54
C SER A 124 6.91 2.38 -4.43
N ALA A 125 8.21 2.22 -4.26
CA ALA A 125 9.23 2.75 -5.14
C ALA A 125 10.22 1.64 -5.52
N ILE A 126 10.79 1.76 -6.71
CA ILE A 126 11.91 0.97 -7.19
C ILE A 126 13.11 1.91 -7.18
N PRO A 127 14.06 1.73 -6.23
CA PRO A 127 15.29 2.51 -6.22
C PRO A 127 16.13 2.28 -7.47
N LEU A 128 16.86 3.30 -7.94
CA LEU A 128 17.77 3.16 -9.09
C LEU A 128 18.80 2.05 -8.87
N GLU A 129 19.32 1.92 -7.65
CA GLU A 129 20.29 0.89 -7.28
C GLU A 129 19.74 -0.56 -7.32
N GLU A 130 18.41 -0.72 -7.30
CA GLU A 130 17.72 -2.01 -7.38
C GLU A 130 17.19 -2.29 -8.81
N MET A 131 17.52 -1.43 -9.80
CA MET A 131 17.16 -1.64 -11.20
C MET A 131 18.23 -2.44 -11.94
N GLU A 132 17.84 -3.60 -12.46
CA GLU A 132 18.66 -4.41 -13.35
C GLU A 132 18.61 -3.90 -14.79
N VAL A 133 17.46 -3.37 -15.20
CA VAL A 133 17.23 -2.79 -16.53
C VAL A 133 16.53 -1.45 -16.35
N PHE A 134 17.07 -0.41 -16.96
CA PHE A 134 16.43 0.89 -17.04
C PHE A 134 16.84 1.56 -18.36
N SER A 135 15.91 1.63 -19.31
CA SER A 135 16.22 2.15 -20.64
C SER A 135 16.52 3.65 -20.57
N GLU A 136 17.49 4.11 -21.37
CA GLU A 136 17.88 5.53 -21.41
C GLU A 136 16.73 6.42 -21.89
N GLU A 137 15.83 5.90 -22.73
CA GLU A 137 14.64 6.62 -23.19
C GLU A 137 13.67 6.90 -22.04
N LEU A 138 13.37 5.89 -21.22
CA LEU A 138 12.50 6.07 -20.06
C LEU A 138 13.18 6.95 -19.01
N LYS A 139 14.48 6.74 -18.76
CA LYS A 139 15.25 7.57 -17.84
C LYS A 139 15.25 9.03 -18.25
N SER A 140 15.55 9.33 -19.51
CA SER A 140 15.53 10.70 -20.05
C SER A 140 14.14 11.32 -19.97
N PHE A 141 13.08 10.53 -20.21
CA PHE A 141 11.70 10.98 -20.06
C PHE A 141 11.37 11.40 -18.61
N LEU A 142 11.88 10.65 -17.62
CA LEU A 142 11.64 10.91 -16.20
C LEU A 142 12.53 12.02 -15.62
N GLU A 143 13.79 12.12 -16.04
CA GLU A 143 14.72 13.15 -15.54
C GLU A 143 14.32 14.56 -15.97
N GLY A 144 13.76 14.73 -17.17
CA GLY A 144 13.37 16.05 -17.69
C GLY A 144 12.20 16.70 -16.96
N SER A 145 11.65 16.07 -15.93
CA SER A 145 10.45 16.54 -15.28
C SER A 145 10.70 17.36 -14.02
N ASP A 146 11.84 17.29 -13.31
CA ASP A 146 12.09 17.98 -12.03
C ASP A 146 13.60 18.28 -11.86
N GLU A 147 13.97 19.32 -11.10
CA GLU A 147 15.38 19.65 -10.83
C GLU A 147 16.00 18.78 -9.72
N ARG A 148 15.17 18.11 -8.92
CA ARG A 148 15.61 17.21 -7.85
C ARG A 148 16.26 15.95 -8.42
N GLU A 149 17.20 15.39 -7.67
CA GLU A 149 17.86 14.13 -8.04
C GLU A 149 16.83 12.99 -8.19
N LEU A 150 16.82 12.33 -9.35
CA LEU A 150 16.04 11.12 -9.57
C LEU A 150 16.60 9.99 -8.71
N ARG A 151 15.75 9.40 -7.84
CA ARG A 151 16.08 8.29 -6.94
C ARG A 151 15.51 6.97 -7.40
N GLY A 152 14.56 6.99 -8.36
CA GLY A 152 14.01 5.79 -8.97
C GLY A 152 12.65 6.03 -9.60
N VAL A 153 11.81 5.00 -9.54
CA VAL A 153 10.43 5.06 -10.07
C VAL A 153 9.45 4.78 -8.93
N PHE A 154 8.49 5.68 -8.75
CA PHE A 154 7.36 5.50 -7.85
C PHE A 154 6.27 4.73 -8.58
N VAL A 155 5.71 3.71 -7.92
CA VAL A 155 4.67 2.85 -8.48
C VAL A 155 3.47 2.86 -7.54
N SER A 156 2.30 3.20 -8.07
CA SER A 156 1.04 3.00 -7.36
C SER A 156 0.20 1.92 -8.04
N LEU A 157 -0.50 1.13 -7.24
CA LEU A 157 -1.45 0.11 -7.67
C LEU A 157 -2.77 0.34 -6.94
N THR A 158 -3.83 0.65 -7.67
CA THR A 158 -5.18 0.71 -7.12
C THR A 158 -5.88 -0.60 -7.45
N LEU A 159 -6.21 -1.36 -6.41
CA LEU A 159 -7.03 -2.57 -6.53
C LEU A 159 -8.48 -2.21 -6.25
N GLU A 160 -9.35 -2.49 -7.21
CA GLU A 160 -10.75 -2.14 -7.12
C GLU A 160 -11.66 -3.11 -7.87
N GLN A 161 -12.97 -2.94 -7.71
CA GLN A 161 -13.98 -3.78 -8.36
C GLN A 161 -13.73 -5.28 -8.12
N THR A 162 -13.26 -5.62 -6.92
CA THR A 162 -12.88 -6.99 -6.56
C THR A 162 -14.12 -7.86 -6.42
N LEU A 163 -14.21 -8.90 -7.23
CA LEU A 163 -15.33 -9.83 -7.30
C LEU A 163 -14.82 -11.27 -7.28
N GLN A 164 -15.61 -12.20 -6.76
CA GLN A 164 -15.31 -13.63 -6.94
C GLN A 164 -15.27 -13.94 -8.45
N ASN A 165 -14.23 -14.63 -8.92
CA ASN A 165 -14.18 -15.09 -10.30
C ASN A 165 -15.29 -16.14 -10.50
N ARG A 166 -16.17 -15.91 -11.48
CA ARG A 166 -17.28 -16.79 -11.85
C ARG A 166 -17.18 -17.28 -13.29
N ASP A 167 -16.06 -17.02 -13.94
CA ASP A 167 -15.80 -17.44 -15.32
C ASP A 167 -15.65 -18.97 -15.39
N PRO A 168 -16.58 -19.70 -16.05
CA PRO A 168 -16.51 -21.15 -16.16
C PRO A 168 -15.23 -21.62 -16.87
N GLU A 169 -14.76 -20.92 -17.90
CA GLU A 169 -13.59 -21.31 -18.69
C GLU A 169 -12.31 -21.29 -17.84
N TYR A 170 -12.23 -20.34 -16.90
CA TYR A 170 -11.13 -20.29 -15.94
C TYR A 170 -11.10 -21.55 -15.06
N TYR A 171 -12.26 -21.99 -14.55
CA TYR A 171 -12.36 -23.18 -13.69
C TYR A 171 -12.15 -24.48 -14.46
N GLU A 172 -12.56 -24.55 -15.73
CA GLU A 172 -12.24 -25.68 -16.60
C GLU A 172 -10.73 -25.81 -16.83
N THR A 173 -10.02 -24.69 -16.99
CA THR A 173 -8.58 -24.67 -17.29
C THR A 173 -7.70 -24.86 -16.03
N HIS A 174 -8.10 -24.29 -14.89
CA HIS A 174 -7.26 -24.22 -13.68
C HIS A 174 -7.79 -25.05 -12.49
N GLY A 175 -9.00 -25.62 -12.62
CA GLY A 175 -9.66 -26.43 -11.61
C GLY A 175 -10.37 -25.64 -10.51
N ASP A 176 -11.40 -26.26 -9.92
CA ASP A 176 -12.30 -25.67 -8.90
C ASP A 176 -11.63 -25.28 -7.56
N ARG A 177 -10.37 -25.70 -7.35
CA ARG A 177 -9.65 -25.46 -6.09
C ARG A 177 -9.09 -24.05 -5.94
N ALA A 178 -9.00 -23.26 -7.01
CA ALA A 178 -8.37 -21.95 -6.98
C ALA A 178 -9.26 -20.84 -6.39
N LYS A 179 -10.59 -20.93 -6.56
CA LYS A 179 -11.61 -19.90 -6.20
C LYS A 179 -11.08 -18.45 -6.21
N PRO A 180 -10.46 -17.98 -7.30
CA PRO A 180 -9.78 -16.69 -7.26
C PRO A 180 -10.79 -15.55 -7.23
N ALA A 181 -10.37 -14.40 -6.70
CA ALA A 181 -11.05 -13.14 -6.96
C ALA A 181 -10.44 -12.50 -8.22
N LYS A 182 -11.27 -11.82 -9.02
CA LYS A 182 -10.84 -10.92 -10.09
C LYS A 182 -10.98 -9.49 -9.58
N SER A 183 -9.98 -8.66 -9.84
CA SER A 183 -9.98 -7.24 -9.51
C SER A 183 -9.58 -6.45 -10.74
N THR A 184 -10.11 -5.24 -10.87
CA THR A 184 -9.55 -4.22 -11.75
C THR A 184 -8.31 -3.63 -11.07
N VAL A 185 -7.26 -3.39 -11.85
CA VAL A 185 -6.01 -2.81 -11.36
C VAL A 185 -5.70 -1.58 -12.20
N VAL A 186 -5.59 -0.42 -11.55
CA VAL A 186 -5.06 0.80 -12.16
C VAL A 186 -3.67 1.02 -11.60
N ALA A 187 -2.66 0.97 -12.47
CA ALA A 187 -1.27 1.17 -12.10
C ALA A 187 -0.77 2.51 -12.63
N THR A 188 -0.06 3.28 -11.81
CA THR A 188 0.63 4.49 -12.25
C THR A 188 2.12 4.37 -11.95
N LEU A 189 2.93 4.89 -12.87
CA LEU A 189 4.36 5.02 -12.72
C LEU A 189 4.73 6.49 -12.83
N ALA A 190 5.47 6.98 -11.86
CA ALA A 190 5.92 8.36 -11.78
C ALA A 190 7.41 8.39 -11.41
N PRO A 191 8.14 9.47 -11.73
CA PRO A 191 9.49 9.62 -11.20
C PRO A 191 9.47 9.69 -9.67
N TRP A 192 10.46 9.09 -9.01
CA TRP A 192 10.66 9.19 -7.57
C TRP A 192 11.93 10.00 -7.30
N TYR A 193 11.80 11.17 -6.69
CA TYR A 193 12.91 12.09 -6.48
C TYR A 193 13.38 12.14 -5.02
N ALA A 194 14.56 12.75 -4.81
CA ALA A 194 15.07 13.02 -3.49
C ALA A 194 14.07 13.86 -2.67
N GLY A 195 13.79 13.42 -1.44
CA GLY A 195 12.82 14.04 -0.53
C GLY A 195 11.41 13.46 -0.62
N ASP A 196 11.08 12.71 -1.68
CA ASP A 196 9.80 12.01 -1.79
C ASP A 196 9.75 10.76 -0.88
N LEU A 197 8.54 10.33 -0.53
CA LEU A 197 8.33 9.12 0.25
C LEU A 197 8.35 7.87 -0.65
N ARG A 198 8.84 6.75 -0.12
CA ARG A 198 8.98 5.47 -0.84
C ARG A 198 7.66 4.73 -1.00
N SER A 199 6.76 4.87 -0.03
CA SER A 199 5.55 4.04 0.11
C SER A 199 4.29 4.85 0.38
N ASN A 200 4.38 6.16 0.15
CA ASN A 200 3.34 7.14 0.44
C ASN A 200 3.52 8.38 -0.44
N VAL A 201 2.66 9.39 -0.28
CA VAL A 201 2.76 10.66 -1.01
C VAL A 201 2.84 11.83 -0.05
N LEU A 202 3.59 12.87 -0.43
CA LEU A 202 3.54 14.18 0.20
C LEU A 202 2.40 14.99 -0.41
N GLY A 203 1.79 15.87 0.39
CA GLY A 203 0.73 16.74 -0.12
C GLY A 203 -0.27 17.17 0.94
N ARG A 204 -1.52 17.21 0.54
CA ARG A 204 -2.67 17.73 1.28
C ARG A 204 -3.73 16.64 1.33
N GLN A 205 -4.41 16.49 2.47
CA GLN A 205 -5.50 15.53 2.63
C GLN A 205 -6.82 16.29 2.73
N LEU A 206 -7.76 15.95 1.85
CA LEU A 206 -9.14 16.42 1.89
C LEU A 206 -10.05 15.29 2.37
N ALA A 207 -10.94 15.62 3.30
CA ALA A 207 -11.79 14.64 3.93
C ALA A 207 -13.14 15.24 4.30
N THR A 208 -14.09 14.37 4.61
CA THR A 208 -15.48 14.74 4.93
C THR A 208 -15.67 15.03 6.43
N PHE A 209 -14.61 15.41 7.15
CA PHE A 209 -14.64 15.67 8.61
C PHE A 209 -15.76 16.65 8.96
N ASN A 210 -16.67 16.24 9.85
CA ASN A 210 -17.80 17.05 10.33
C ASN A 210 -18.75 17.56 9.24
N ALA A 211 -18.61 17.11 7.98
CA ALA A 211 -19.57 17.36 6.93
C ALA A 211 -20.71 16.35 7.07
N ALA A 212 -21.96 16.82 7.02
CA ALA A 212 -23.06 15.92 6.78
C ALA A 212 -22.81 15.24 5.42
N PRO A 213 -22.96 13.90 5.29
CA PRO A 213 -22.82 13.28 3.99
C PRO A 213 -23.85 13.94 3.05
N PRO A 214 -23.41 14.40 1.86
CA PRO A 214 -24.28 15.10 0.94
C PRO A 214 -25.45 14.20 0.56
N SER A 215 -26.64 14.80 0.47
CA SER A 215 -27.81 14.10 -0.04
C SER A 215 -27.87 14.27 -1.56
N HIS A 216 -27.64 13.21 -2.31
CA HIS A 216 -27.84 13.21 -3.76
C HIS A 216 -29.01 12.30 -4.11
N LYS A 217 -30.04 12.84 -4.78
CA LYS A 217 -31.25 12.09 -5.19
C LYS A 217 -31.84 11.24 -4.05
N THR A 218 -31.95 11.81 -2.84
CA THR A 218 -32.46 11.19 -1.59
C THR A 218 -31.56 10.17 -0.88
N GLU A 219 -30.35 9.90 -1.38
CA GLU A 219 -29.39 9.00 -0.74
C GLU A 219 -28.19 9.78 -0.16
N SER A 220 -27.75 9.42 1.05
CA SER A 220 -26.52 9.92 1.67
C SER A 220 -25.31 9.29 0.97
N LEU A 221 -24.37 10.09 0.47
CA LEU A 221 -23.16 9.59 -0.19
C LEU A 221 -21.96 9.58 0.76
N PRO A 222 -21.55 8.41 1.27
CA PRO A 222 -20.26 8.30 1.96
C PRO A 222 -19.13 8.37 0.92
N LEU A 223 -18.26 9.37 1.03
CA LEU A 223 -17.05 9.51 0.21
C LEU A 223 -15.80 9.35 1.09
N GLY A 224 -14.79 8.64 0.57
CA GLY A 224 -13.49 8.46 1.23
C GLY A 224 -12.59 9.70 1.09
N THR A 225 -11.41 9.70 1.71
CA THR A 225 -10.50 10.87 1.63
C THR A 225 -9.78 10.99 0.28
N MET A 226 -9.49 12.21 -0.13
CA MET A 226 -8.72 12.52 -1.33
C MET A 226 -7.34 13.04 -0.94
N MET A 227 -6.34 12.71 -1.76
CA MET A 227 -5.01 13.30 -1.65
C MET A 227 -4.84 14.33 -2.75
N SER A 228 -4.18 15.44 -2.45
CA SER A 228 -3.80 16.41 -3.47
C SER A 228 -2.38 16.92 -3.27
N GLY A 229 -1.78 17.43 -4.34
CA GLY A 229 -0.44 17.99 -4.35
C GLY A 229 -0.43 19.28 -5.13
N ILE A 230 0.51 20.16 -4.78
CA ILE A 230 0.84 21.35 -5.57
C ILE A 230 2.30 21.26 -5.91
N ARG A 231 2.59 21.30 -7.20
CA ARG A 231 3.94 21.47 -7.72
C ARG A 231 4.10 22.90 -8.20
N GLU A 232 4.97 23.65 -7.56
CA GLU A 232 5.32 25.01 -7.99
C GLU A 232 6.44 24.97 -9.02
N PHE A 233 6.34 25.83 -10.03
CA PHE A 233 7.33 26.03 -11.08
C PHE A 233 8.21 27.24 -10.76
N ALA A 234 9.34 27.37 -11.46
CA ALA A 234 10.33 28.42 -11.19
C ALA A 234 9.77 29.86 -11.35
N ASP A 235 8.74 30.04 -12.18
CA ASP A 235 8.07 31.34 -12.36
C ASP A 235 7.02 31.66 -11.27
N GLY A 236 6.78 30.72 -10.35
CA GLY A 236 5.81 30.78 -9.27
C GLY A 236 4.41 30.34 -9.66
N SER A 237 4.15 29.99 -10.93
CA SER A 237 2.95 29.24 -11.31
C SER A 237 3.05 27.80 -10.78
N GLY A 238 2.00 26.99 -10.96
CA GLY A 238 2.04 25.63 -10.46
C GLY A 238 1.02 24.69 -11.09
N LEU A 239 1.14 23.42 -10.73
CA LEU A 239 0.21 22.36 -11.07
C LEU A 239 -0.43 21.85 -9.78
N PHE A 240 -1.75 21.96 -9.70
CA PHE A 240 -2.55 21.29 -8.69
C PHE A 240 -2.99 19.94 -9.23
N SER A 241 -2.74 18.88 -8.47
CA SER A 241 -3.15 17.52 -8.81
C SER A 241 -4.00 16.93 -7.69
N VAL A 242 -5.12 16.29 -8.02
CA VAL A 242 -5.94 15.54 -7.06
C VAL A 242 -6.04 14.07 -7.46
N ASP A 243 -5.81 13.20 -6.48
CA ASP A 243 -5.90 11.74 -6.60
C ASP A 243 -7.28 11.27 -6.13
N LEU A 244 -8.06 10.77 -7.08
CA LEU A 244 -9.40 10.23 -6.87
C LEU A 244 -9.45 8.71 -7.02
N ALA A 245 -8.31 8.02 -7.09
CA ALA A 245 -8.31 6.59 -7.40
C ALA A 245 -9.10 5.73 -6.39
N ALA A 246 -8.99 6.04 -5.09
CA ALA A 246 -9.73 5.33 -4.06
C ALA A 246 -11.16 5.88 -3.84
N THR A 247 -11.52 7.02 -4.43
CA THR A 247 -12.72 7.78 -4.08
C THR A 247 -13.63 8.14 -5.25
N TRP A 248 -13.19 7.86 -6.48
CA TRP A 248 -13.97 8.15 -7.68
C TRP A 248 -15.33 7.45 -7.61
N PRO A 249 -16.45 8.17 -7.72
CA PRO A 249 -17.76 7.61 -7.46
C PRO A 249 -18.20 6.68 -8.59
N GLU A 250 -18.50 5.43 -8.23
CA GLU A 250 -18.91 4.38 -9.17
C GLU A 250 -20.34 3.90 -8.94
N ARG A 251 -20.95 3.39 -10.00
CA ARG A 251 -22.20 2.61 -9.94
C ARG A 251 -21.95 1.24 -10.50
N MET A 252 -22.55 0.24 -9.87
CA MET A 252 -22.52 -1.13 -10.36
C MET A 252 -23.91 -1.53 -10.86
N GLU A 253 -23.98 -1.93 -12.12
CA GLU A 253 -25.16 -2.51 -12.73
C GLU A 253 -24.95 -4.02 -12.86
N GLN A 254 -25.98 -4.80 -12.51
CA GLN A 254 -25.94 -6.25 -12.68
C GLN A 254 -26.91 -6.64 -13.80
N SER A 255 -26.37 -7.29 -14.84
CA SER A 255 -27.18 -7.84 -15.92
C SER A 255 -28.04 -9.01 -15.42
N ALA A 256 -29.06 -9.38 -16.20
CA ALA A 256 -29.87 -10.57 -15.93
C ALA A 256 -29.04 -11.88 -15.90
N SER A 257 -27.90 -11.93 -16.60
CA SER A 257 -26.95 -13.05 -16.57
C SER A 257 -26.01 -13.04 -15.36
N GLY A 258 -26.16 -12.05 -14.47
CA GLY A 258 -25.35 -11.93 -13.26
C GLY A 258 -23.98 -11.27 -13.47
N VAL A 259 -23.68 -10.82 -14.69
CA VAL A 259 -22.47 -10.06 -15.01
C VAL A 259 -22.59 -8.68 -14.37
N ARG A 260 -21.55 -8.26 -13.68
CA ARG A 260 -21.46 -6.95 -13.02
C ARG A 260 -20.66 -6.02 -13.91
N GLN A 261 -21.21 -4.85 -14.19
CA GLN A 261 -20.56 -3.78 -14.94
C GLN A 261 -20.47 -2.55 -14.06
N PHE A 262 -19.37 -1.83 -14.17
CA PHE A 262 -19.11 -0.60 -13.43
C PHE A 262 -19.09 0.58 -14.40
N SER A 263 -19.61 1.72 -13.95
CA SER A 263 -19.54 3.00 -14.67
C SER A 263 -19.44 4.14 -13.66
N THR A 264 -19.11 5.35 -14.11
CA THR A 264 -19.07 6.55 -13.28
C THR A 264 -20.49 6.86 -12.78
N TYR A 265 -20.63 7.04 -11.47
CA TYR A 265 -21.87 7.53 -10.88
C TYR A 265 -21.92 9.05 -11.03
N GLY A 266 -22.85 9.55 -11.83
CA GLY A 266 -22.96 10.98 -12.11
C GLY A 266 -23.37 11.79 -10.87
N LEU A 267 -22.41 12.54 -10.32
CA LEU A 267 -22.63 13.49 -9.23
C LEU A 267 -22.94 14.90 -9.74
N GLY A 268 -22.39 15.28 -10.90
CA GLY A 268 -22.39 16.67 -11.37
C GLY A 268 -21.00 17.29 -11.27
N GLU A 269 -20.92 18.58 -10.99
CA GLU A 269 -19.66 19.32 -10.97
C GLU A 269 -19.11 19.45 -9.55
N MET A 270 -17.90 18.94 -9.31
CA MET A 270 -17.15 19.16 -8.08
C MET A 270 -16.31 20.44 -8.23
N SER A 271 -16.60 21.44 -7.40
CA SER A 271 -15.98 22.77 -7.42
C SER A 271 -14.96 22.91 -6.30
N PHE A 272 -13.68 23.12 -6.63
CA PHE A 272 -12.59 23.33 -5.68
C PHE A 272 -12.37 24.84 -5.45
N ARG A 273 -12.46 25.25 -4.18
CA ARG A 273 -12.51 26.66 -3.77
C ARG A 273 -11.54 26.95 -2.62
N TYR A 274 -11.08 28.20 -2.54
CA TYR A 274 -10.36 28.71 -1.36
C TYR A 274 -11.29 29.03 -0.19
N GLY A 275 -12.51 29.48 -0.51
CA GLY A 275 -13.54 29.89 0.44
C GLY A 275 -14.86 29.18 0.17
N ASP A 276 -15.94 29.76 0.67
CA ASP A 276 -17.28 29.19 0.53
C ASP A 276 -18.00 29.72 -0.73
N ASP A 277 -17.59 30.89 -1.25
CA ASP A 277 -18.18 31.52 -2.44
C ASP A 277 -17.66 30.86 -3.74
N LEU A 278 -18.56 30.62 -4.70
CA LEU A 278 -18.22 30.14 -6.04
C LEU A 278 -17.18 31.02 -6.76
N ARG A 279 -17.10 32.31 -6.42
CA ARG A 279 -16.07 33.23 -6.96
C ARG A 279 -14.64 32.86 -6.55
N ASP A 280 -14.49 32.04 -5.51
CA ASP A 280 -13.21 31.50 -5.05
C ASP A 280 -12.86 30.16 -5.73
N GLU A 281 -13.66 29.70 -6.69
CA GLU A 281 -13.34 28.52 -7.50
C GLU A 281 -12.06 28.73 -8.29
N PHE A 282 -11.19 27.73 -8.24
CA PHE A 282 -9.96 27.69 -9.02
C PHE A 282 -9.83 26.43 -9.88
N PHE A 283 -10.65 25.41 -9.62
CA PHE A 283 -10.64 24.16 -10.35
C PHE A 283 -12.01 23.48 -10.23
N ASN A 284 -12.45 22.78 -11.27
CA ASN A 284 -13.65 21.96 -11.22
C ASN A 284 -13.43 20.62 -11.95
N ILE A 285 -14.20 19.61 -11.54
CA ILE A 285 -14.22 18.28 -12.15
C ILE A 285 -15.67 17.90 -12.40
N THR A 286 -16.02 17.65 -13.66
CA THR A 286 -17.33 17.11 -14.02
C THR A 286 -17.34 15.60 -13.83
N VAL A 287 -18.08 15.13 -12.82
CA VAL A 287 -18.29 13.72 -12.51
C VAL A 287 -19.56 13.24 -13.18
N ASN A 288 -19.42 12.74 -14.41
CA ASN A 288 -20.51 12.22 -15.21
C ASN A 288 -19.97 11.18 -16.20
N GLU A 289 -20.69 10.07 -16.41
CA GLU A 289 -20.30 9.03 -17.37
C GLU A 289 -20.08 9.56 -18.80
N ALA A 290 -20.84 10.57 -19.23
CA ALA A 290 -20.71 11.14 -20.57
C ALA A 290 -19.45 12.01 -20.75
N VAL A 291 -18.85 12.50 -19.66
CA VAL A 291 -17.70 13.42 -19.69
C VAL A 291 -16.43 12.73 -19.18
N ALA A 292 -16.56 11.93 -18.14
CA ALA A 292 -15.49 11.18 -17.48
C ALA A 292 -15.93 9.70 -17.33
N PRO A 293 -16.01 8.94 -18.45
CA PRO A 293 -16.24 7.50 -18.39
C PRO A 293 -15.06 6.83 -17.69
N LEU A 294 -15.32 5.70 -16.99
CA LEU A 294 -14.30 5.04 -16.17
C LEU A 294 -13.01 4.72 -16.92
N ASP A 295 -13.08 4.29 -18.18
CA ASP A 295 -11.88 3.95 -18.96
C ASP A 295 -10.95 5.17 -19.14
N SER A 296 -11.50 6.39 -19.36
CA SER A 296 -10.69 7.62 -19.46
C SER A 296 -10.19 8.07 -18.09
N VAL A 297 -10.96 7.84 -17.02
CA VAL A 297 -10.51 8.08 -15.64
C VAL A 297 -9.36 7.15 -15.26
N PHE A 298 -9.40 5.89 -15.70
CA PHE A 298 -8.33 4.93 -15.49
C PHE A 298 -7.11 5.21 -16.38
N ALA A 299 -7.30 5.70 -17.60
CA ALA A 299 -6.22 6.08 -18.51
C ALA A 299 -5.30 7.16 -17.92
N ARG A 300 -5.87 8.12 -17.18
CA ARG A 300 -5.13 9.15 -16.43
C ARG A 300 -4.69 8.72 -15.01
N GLY A 301 -4.82 7.43 -14.67
CA GLY A 301 -4.46 6.93 -13.33
C GLY A 301 -5.36 7.45 -12.20
N SER A 302 -6.53 7.99 -12.55
CA SER A 302 -7.46 8.73 -11.67
C SER A 302 -6.86 9.99 -11.02
N LEU A 303 -5.85 10.58 -11.67
CA LEU A 303 -5.28 11.87 -11.33
C LEU A 303 -5.95 12.96 -12.18
N PHE A 304 -6.30 14.08 -11.55
CA PHE A 304 -6.89 15.23 -12.22
C PHE A 304 -6.07 16.47 -11.92
N ASP A 305 -5.67 17.16 -12.99
CA ASP A 305 -4.68 18.22 -12.95
C ASP A 305 -5.28 19.58 -13.35
N CYS A 306 -4.78 20.65 -12.71
CA CYS A 306 -5.15 22.02 -12.99
C CYS A 306 -3.95 22.95 -12.91
N PHE A 307 -3.76 23.78 -13.94
CA PHE A 307 -2.75 24.84 -13.90
C PHE A 307 -3.19 25.99 -13.01
N LEU A 308 -2.27 26.39 -12.14
CA LEU A 308 -2.43 27.50 -11.22
C LEU A 308 -1.55 28.66 -11.67
N SER A 309 -2.14 29.84 -11.74
CA SER A 309 -1.38 31.09 -11.77
C SER A 309 -0.60 31.29 -10.47
N LYS A 310 0.42 32.15 -10.51
CA LYS A 310 1.20 32.53 -9.32
C LYS A 310 0.35 33.04 -8.16
N GLY A 311 -0.72 33.79 -8.45
CA GLY A 311 -1.65 34.28 -7.43
C GLY A 311 -2.45 33.14 -6.77
N GLN A 312 -2.83 32.12 -7.54
CA GLN A 312 -3.55 30.95 -7.04
C GLN A 312 -2.63 30.06 -6.20
N VAL A 313 -1.37 29.83 -6.63
CA VAL A 313 -0.36 29.11 -5.83
C VAL A 313 -0.13 29.81 -4.49
N ALA A 314 0.05 31.14 -4.50
CA ALA A 314 0.23 31.90 -3.27
C ALA A 314 -0.96 31.74 -2.31
N LYS A 315 -2.19 31.85 -2.81
CA LYS A 315 -3.41 31.61 -2.01
C LYS A 315 -3.43 30.20 -1.41
N LEU A 316 -3.11 29.17 -2.18
CA LEU A 316 -3.12 27.78 -1.71
C LEU A 316 -2.01 27.45 -0.69
N LYS A 317 -1.00 28.30 -0.54
CA LYS A 317 -0.04 28.13 0.56
C LYS A 317 -0.66 28.51 1.91
N ASP A 318 -1.60 29.45 1.91
CA ASP A 318 -2.18 30.03 3.12
C ASP A 318 -3.62 29.54 3.40
N GLU A 319 -4.37 29.21 2.36
CA GLU A 319 -5.80 28.86 2.43
C GLU A 319 -6.05 27.35 2.39
N ALA A 320 -7.11 26.93 3.08
CA ALA A 320 -7.60 25.55 3.03
C ALA A 320 -8.43 25.32 1.75
N ILE A 321 -8.27 24.16 1.12
CA ILE A 321 -9.15 23.77 0.01
C ILE A 321 -10.48 23.27 0.55
N ARG A 322 -11.56 23.72 -0.06
CA ARG A 322 -12.91 23.20 0.11
C ARG A 322 -13.43 22.70 -1.23
N VAL A 323 -14.18 21.60 -1.22
CA VAL A 323 -14.78 21.02 -2.42
C VAL A 323 -16.28 20.97 -2.25
N TYR A 324 -16.99 21.53 -3.22
CA TYR A 324 -18.44 21.67 -3.21
C TYR A 324 -19.09 20.88 -4.35
N LEU A 325 -20.32 20.42 -4.12
CA LEU A 325 -21.23 19.93 -5.14
C LEU A 325 -22.45 20.83 -5.17
N GLY A 326 -22.47 21.77 -6.13
CA GLY A 326 -23.37 22.93 -6.04
C GLY A 326 -23.01 23.78 -4.81
N GLU A 327 -23.91 23.84 -3.83
CA GLU A 327 -23.71 24.55 -2.55
C GLU A 327 -23.40 23.61 -1.38
N ASP A 328 -23.46 22.30 -1.59
CA ASP A 328 -23.18 21.31 -0.54
C ASP A 328 -21.67 21.11 -0.41
N LEU A 329 -21.10 21.38 0.77
CA LEU A 329 -19.70 21.09 1.07
C LEU A 329 -19.48 19.58 1.10
N LEU A 330 -18.69 19.06 0.16
CA LEU A 330 -18.28 17.66 0.11
C LEU A 330 -17.06 17.40 0.98
N PHE A 331 -15.96 18.14 0.72
CA PHE A 331 -14.68 17.90 1.37
C PHE A 331 -14.09 19.18 1.90
N ARG A 332 -13.39 19.06 3.02
CA ARG A 332 -12.53 20.10 3.56
C ARG A 332 -11.14 19.55 3.74
N GLU A 333 -10.16 20.35 3.37
CA GLU A 333 -8.77 20.06 3.68
C GLU A 333 -8.53 20.05 5.20
N THR A 334 -7.89 19.00 5.68
CA THR A 334 -7.40 18.89 7.06
C THR A 334 -6.32 19.93 7.34
N ASP A 335 -6.24 20.46 8.57
CA ASP A 335 -5.21 21.44 8.92
C ASP A 335 -3.80 20.85 8.82
N TYR A 336 -3.67 19.57 9.20
CA TYR A 336 -2.46 18.80 9.01
C TYR A 336 -2.74 17.47 8.32
N TYR A 337 -1.91 17.14 7.34
CA TYR A 337 -1.77 15.81 6.81
C TYR A 337 -0.62 15.11 7.53
N ILE A 338 -0.97 14.12 8.36
CA ILE A 338 -0.01 13.28 9.09
C ILE A 338 0.12 11.94 8.37
N THR A 339 1.35 11.51 8.12
CA THR A 339 1.61 10.26 7.40
C THR A 339 2.98 9.68 7.79
N SER A 340 3.34 8.55 7.21
CA SER A 340 4.65 7.93 7.44
C SER A 340 5.09 7.16 6.21
N ASP A 341 6.41 7.11 5.98
CA ASP A 341 6.99 6.16 5.04
C ASP A 341 7.14 4.78 5.70
N THR A 342 7.33 4.72 7.01
CA THR A 342 7.54 3.46 7.73
C THR A 342 6.20 2.79 8.10
N LYS A 343 5.38 2.46 7.10
CA LYS A 343 4.11 1.72 7.29
C LYS A 343 4.35 0.22 7.32
N GLY A 344 3.73 -0.51 8.26
CA GLY A 344 3.85 -1.98 8.37
C GLY A 344 5.02 -2.45 9.23
N LEU A 345 5.20 -1.84 10.39
CA LEU A 345 6.34 -2.06 11.26
C LEU A 345 6.31 -3.47 11.85
N PHE A 346 7.47 -4.12 11.95
CA PHE A 346 7.64 -5.39 12.64
C PHE A 346 8.66 -5.26 13.76
N GLY A 347 8.29 -5.77 14.93
CA GLY A 347 9.19 -5.93 16.07
C GLY A 347 9.06 -7.33 16.68
N GLU A 348 9.93 -7.66 17.61
CA GLU A 348 9.87 -8.92 18.34
C GLU A 348 9.69 -8.66 19.84
N ALA A 349 8.97 -9.54 20.52
CA ALA A 349 8.70 -9.39 21.94
C ALA A 349 10.00 -9.38 22.76
N GLY A 350 10.08 -8.45 23.72
CA GLY A 350 11.25 -8.20 24.56
C GLY A 350 12.24 -7.18 24.01
N GLU A 351 12.10 -6.76 22.75
CA GLU A 351 13.02 -5.79 22.15
C GLU A 351 12.73 -4.36 22.60
N ALA A 352 13.79 -3.54 22.62
CA ALA A 352 13.69 -2.12 22.91
C ALA A 352 13.15 -1.36 21.68
N PRO A 353 12.07 -0.57 21.80
CA PRO A 353 11.52 0.23 20.70
C PRO A 353 12.53 1.19 20.05
N GLN A 354 13.53 1.64 20.82
CA GLN A 354 14.59 2.53 20.36
C GLN A 354 15.53 1.86 19.34
N ALA A 355 15.55 0.52 19.28
CA ALA A 355 16.29 -0.22 18.27
C ALA A 355 15.62 -0.18 16.88
N GLY A 356 14.41 0.40 16.78
CA GLY A 356 13.64 0.48 15.55
C GLY A 356 12.96 -0.83 15.15
N TYR A 357 12.35 -0.80 13.98
CA TYR A 357 11.45 -1.83 13.46
C TYR A 357 11.89 -2.28 12.07
N ARG A 358 11.65 -3.54 11.73
CA ARG A 358 11.80 -3.99 10.34
C ARG A 358 10.64 -3.48 9.51
N VAL A 359 10.97 -2.88 8.37
CA VAL A 359 9.99 -2.32 7.44
C VAL A 359 10.24 -2.91 6.05
N TYR A 360 11.22 -2.38 5.34
CA TYR A 360 11.46 -2.77 3.95
C TYR A 360 12.41 -3.93 3.81
N ASP A 361 13.36 -4.10 4.72
CA ASP A 361 14.36 -5.16 4.67
C ASP A 361 14.62 -5.72 6.08
N ALA A 362 15.74 -6.44 6.24
CA ALA A 362 16.15 -6.99 7.52
C ALA A 362 16.62 -5.92 8.53
N GLN A 363 17.04 -4.76 8.03
CA GLN A 363 17.49 -3.63 8.84
C GLN A 363 16.31 -2.99 9.56
N ARG A 364 16.66 -2.37 10.68
CA ARG A 364 15.68 -1.68 11.52
C ARG A 364 15.80 -0.19 11.34
N GLU A 365 14.66 0.46 11.28
CA GLU A 365 14.55 1.91 11.21
C GLU A 365 13.51 2.43 12.21
N PRO A 366 13.69 3.66 12.72
CA PRO A 366 12.69 4.29 13.56
C PRO A 366 11.39 4.55 12.79
N CYS A 367 10.26 4.61 13.49
CA CYS A 367 9.03 5.09 12.89
C CYS A 367 9.09 6.61 12.74
N ILE A 368 9.21 7.12 11.50
CA ILE A 368 9.27 8.56 11.23
C ILE A 368 7.92 9.07 10.77
N LEU A 369 7.39 10.11 11.41
CA LEU A 369 6.20 10.80 10.93
C LEU A 369 6.55 11.95 10.00
N ARG A 370 5.72 12.11 8.98
CA ARG A 370 5.66 13.31 8.15
C ARG A 370 4.42 14.09 8.55
N ILE A 371 4.60 15.37 8.86
CA ILE A 371 3.54 16.25 9.33
C ILE A 371 3.54 17.47 8.42
N LEU A 372 2.52 17.58 7.59
CA LEU A 372 2.42 18.61 6.57
C LEU A 372 1.24 19.52 6.86
N GLN A 373 1.46 20.84 6.89
CA GLN A 373 0.41 21.85 6.91
C GLN A 373 0.29 22.44 5.52
N ARG A 374 -0.88 22.29 4.88
CA ARG A 374 -1.11 22.78 3.50
C ARG A 374 -0.07 22.27 2.48
N GLY A 375 0.50 21.08 2.71
CA GLY A 375 1.54 20.48 1.88
C GLY A 375 2.98 20.86 2.27
N GLN A 376 3.18 21.72 3.26
CA GLN A 376 4.49 22.15 3.72
C GLN A 376 4.91 21.44 5.01
N PRO A 377 6.18 21.04 5.17
CA PRO A 377 6.70 20.48 6.42
C PRO A 377 6.44 21.40 7.63
N VAL A 378 5.84 20.83 8.67
CA VAL A 378 5.65 21.51 9.95
C VAL A 378 7.01 21.57 10.67
N ILE A 379 7.59 22.76 10.77
CA ILE A 379 8.91 22.96 11.42
C ILE A 379 8.82 23.23 12.93
N ARG A 380 7.68 23.74 13.41
CA ARG A 380 7.41 23.99 14.82
C ARG A 380 6.57 22.83 15.37
N PRO A 381 6.98 22.19 16.47
CA PRO A 381 6.21 21.08 17.02
C PRO A 381 4.77 21.46 17.34
N ILE A 382 3.85 20.54 17.06
CA ILE A 382 2.43 20.61 17.37
C ILE A 382 2.04 19.41 18.24
N ASP A 383 0.91 19.52 18.93
CA ASP A 383 0.35 18.39 19.66
C ASP A 383 -0.35 17.42 18.70
N VAL A 384 0.08 16.16 18.77
CA VAL A 384 -0.42 15.03 18.01
C VAL A 384 -0.91 13.97 18.99
N HIS A 385 -2.20 13.67 18.91
CA HIS A 385 -2.83 12.56 19.59
C HIS A 385 -2.51 11.26 18.85
N MET A 386 -1.84 10.32 19.54
CA MET A 386 -1.64 8.96 19.05
C MET A 386 -2.65 8.03 19.72
N GLY A 387 -3.58 7.51 18.93
CA GLY A 387 -4.56 6.50 19.34
C GLY A 387 -4.12 5.10 18.93
N VAL A 388 -4.21 4.14 19.84
CA VAL A 388 -3.87 2.74 19.60
C VAL A 388 -5.14 1.90 19.56
N TYR A 389 -5.32 1.14 18.48
CA TYR A 389 -6.31 0.07 18.37
C TYR A 389 -5.56 -1.26 18.36
N ARG A 390 -5.66 -2.00 19.45
CA ARG A 390 -4.97 -3.29 19.58
C ARG A 390 -5.64 -4.32 18.68
N ALA A 391 -4.81 -5.12 18.04
CA ALA A 391 -5.31 -6.24 17.26
C ALA A 391 -6.03 -7.24 18.18
N PRO A 392 -7.30 -7.59 17.95
CA PRO A 392 -7.97 -8.59 18.75
C PRO A 392 -7.34 -9.97 18.54
N GLY A 393 -7.26 -10.77 19.61
CA GLY A 393 -6.77 -12.16 19.54
C GLY A 393 -7.65 -13.08 18.67
N THR A 394 -8.89 -12.69 18.37
CA THR A 394 -9.84 -13.37 17.47
C THR A 394 -10.77 -12.36 16.80
N GLY A 395 -11.02 -12.48 15.48
CA GLY A 395 -12.03 -11.68 14.76
C GLY A 395 -11.49 -10.50 13.93
N ASN A 396 -12.34 -9.88 13.10
CA ASN A 396 -12.05 -8.82 12.11
C ASN A 396 -11.33 -7.58 12.69
N ASN A 397 -11.07 -6.54 11.85
CA ASN A 397 -10.57 -5.21 12.26
C ASN A 397 -11.03 -4.78 13.66
N PRO A 398 -10.20 -4.09 14.47
CA PRO A 398 -10.46 -3.86 15.89
C PRO A 398 -11.68 -2.98 16.12
N LEU A 399 -12.90 -3.53 16.06
CA LEU A 399 -14.14 -2.78 16.22
C LEU A 399 -14.25 -2.28 17.65
N GLY A 400 -14.33 -0.96 17.85
CA GLY A 400 -14.48 -0.40 19.19
C GLY A 400 -13.74 0.92 19.42
N PRO A 401 -13.76 1.41 20.67
CA PRO A 401 -13.03 2.62 21.05
C PRO A 401 -11.52 2.40 20.98
N VAL A 402 -10.78 3.50 21.00
CA VAL A 402 -9.32 3.51 21.16
C VAL A 402 -8.94 2.87 22.50
N ASP A 403 -7.98 1.93 22.50
CA ASP A 403 -7.49 1.25 23.71
C ASP A 403 -6.60 2.17 24.55
N ARG A 404 -5.76 2.96 23.89
CA ARG A 404 -4.82 3.90 24.51
C ARG A 404 -4.72 5.16 23.67
N GLN A 405 -4.80 6.32 24.30
CA GLN A 405 -4.54 7.61 23.65
C GLN A 405 -3.45 8.34 24.43
N GLU A 406 -2.46 8.87 23.72
CA GLU A 406 -1.40 9.70 24.28
C GLU A 406 -1.22 10.95 23.42
N VAL A 407 -0.63 12.00 24.01
CA VAL A 407 -0.32 13.24 23.31
C VAL A 407 1.19 13.35 23.18
N LEU A 408 1.65 13.61 21.96
CA LEU A 408 3.04 13.78 21.60
C LEU A 408 3.21 15.17 21.01
N THR A 409 4.28 15.87 21.35
CA THR A 409 4.62 17.16 20.74
C THR A 409 5.66 16.92 19.66
N LEU A 410 5.25 16.97 18.39
CA LEU A 410 6.02 16.50 17.23
C LEU A 410 6.05 17.52 16.10
N LYS A 411 7.14 17.52 15.32
CA LYS A 411 7.28 18.23 14.03
C LYS A 411 7.52 17.22 12.89
N ASP A 412 7.54 17.72 11.64
CA ASP A 412 7.88 16.88 10.48
C ASP A 412 9.25 16.22 10.64
N GLY A 413 9.32 14.92 10.37
CA GLY A 413 10.55 14.13 10.41
C GLY A 413 10.91 13.59 11.79
N ASP A 414 10.11 13.85 12.83
CA ASP A 414 10.36 13.29 14.16
C ASP A 414 10.14 11.77 14.20
N ALA A 415 10.99 11.09 14.98
CA ALA A 415 10.83 9.69 15.30
C ALA A 415 9.80 9.51 16.43
N VAL A 416 8.87 8.59 16.24
CA VAL A 416 7.78 8.34 17.19
C VAL A 416 7.99 7.06 17.97
N PRO A 417 8.01 7.14 19.32
CA PRO A 417 8.04 5.96 20.17
C PRO A 417 6.63 5.36 20.27
N LEU A 418 6.27 4.46 19.35
CA LEU A 418 4.96 3.78 19.40
C LEU A 418 4.72 3.06 20.74
N VAL A 419 5.79 2.56 21.35
CA VAL A 419 5.78 1.90 22.65
C VAL A 419 6.92 2.47 23.48
N ASN A 420 6.67 2.72 24.77
CA ASN A 420 7.66 3.33 25.68
C ASN A 420 8.48 2.30 26.48
N ASN A 421 8.10 1.03 26.43
CA ASN A 421 8.74 -0.08 27.13
C ASN A 421 9.13 -1.18 26.13
N ALA A 422 9.80 -2.23 26.60
CA ALA A 422 10.06 -3.42 25.80
C ALA A 422 8.78 -3.89 25.09
N LEU A 423 8.90 -4.21 23.80
CA LEU A 423 7.78 -4.61 22.95
C LEU A 423 7.13 -5.88 23.50
N ARG A 424 5.79 -5.92 23.47
CA ARG A 424 5.03 -7.12 23.84
C ARG A 424 4.02 -7.46 22.75
N PRO A 425 3.57 -8.72 22.64
CA PRO A 425 2.57 -9.12 21.64
C PRO A 425 1.30 -8.25 21.69
N GLU A 426 0.89 -7.76 22.87
CA GLU A 426 -0.28 -6.90 23.07
C GLU A 426 -0.11 -5.47 22.53
N ASP A 427 1.11 -5.09 22.15
CA ASP A 427 1.39 -3.82 21.50
C ASP A 427 1.20 -3.91 19.97
N THR A 428 0.85 -5.09 19.45
CA THR A 428 0.40 -5.30 18.06
C THR A 428 -0.91 -4.56 17.81
N GLY A 429 -0.94 -3.71 16.79
CA GLY A 429 -2.13 -2.93 16.48
C GLY A 429 -1.91 -1.82 15.46
N ILE A 430 -2.93 -0.96 15.39
CA ILE A 430 -2.99 0.21 14.53
C ILE A 430 -2.72 1.44 15.39
N TYR A 431 -1.76 2.24 14.96
CA TYR A 431 -1.37 3.50 15.61
C TYR A 431 -1.85 4.63 14.70
N TYR A 432 -2.90 5.30 15.14
CA TYR A 432 -3.58 6.38 14.43
C TYR A 432 -3.14 7.73 14.97
N PHE A 433 -2.91 8.69 14.09
CA PHE A 433 -2.45 10.02 14.47
C PHE A 433 -3.49 11.07 14.12
N ALA A 434 -3.82 11.90 15.10
CA ALA A 434 -4.72 13.04 14.94
C ALA A 434 -4.11 14.29 15.57
N TYR A 435 -4.40 15.47 15.05
CA TYR A 435 -3.96 16.74 15.63
C TYR A 435 -5.03 17.36 16.53
N ASP A 436 -4.60 18.29 17.39
CA ASP A 436 -5.50 19.08 18.24
C ASP A 436 -6.57 19.80 17.40
N GLY A 437 -7.84 19.64 17.76
CA GLY A 437 -8.99 20.20 17.05
C GLY A 437 -9.49 19.39 15.84
N GLN A 438 -8.84 18.29 15.45
CA GLN A 438 -9.29 17.47 14.31
C GLN A 438 -10.66 16.83 14.56
N TYR A 439 -10.91 16.40 15.80
CA TYR A 439 -12.16 15.79 16.24
C TYR A 439 -12.72 16.53 17.45
N ALA A 440 -14.04 16.41 17.67
CA ALA A 440 -14.69 16.93 18.86
C ALA A 440 -13.99 16.42 20.13
N ASP A 441 -13.73 17.32 21.06
CA ASP A 441 -13.05 17.07 22.34
C ASP A 441 -11.67 16.37 22.21
N ASN A 442 -11.02 16.48 21.05
CA ASN A 442 -9.75 15.79 20.74
C ASN A 442 -9.79 14.28 20.97
N ARG A 443 -10.98 13.70 20.78
CA ARG A 443 -11.22 12.28 20.95
C ARG A 443 -11.17 11.59 19.61
N ILE A 444 -10.15 10.75 19.43
CA ILE A 444 -10.04 9.91 18.25
C ILE A 444 -11.29 9.00 18.18
N PRO A 445 -11.98 8.92 17.03
CA PRO A 445 -13.22 8.17 16.90
C PRO A 445 -13.00 6.66 17.08
N PRO A 446 -14.04 5.90 17.45
CA PRO A 446 -13.94 4.44 17.46
C PRO A 446 -13.68 3.93 16.05
N PHE A 447 -13.02 2.79 15.98
CA PHE A 447 -12.92 2.03 14.75
C PHE A 447 -14.29 1.40 14.46
N ALA A 448 -15.01 1.95 13.50
CA ALA A 448 -16.37 1.53 13.16
C ALA A 448 -16.44 0.97 11.74
N ILE A 449 -17.45 0.14 11.48
CA ILE A 449 -17.86 -0.12 10.10
C ILE A 449 -18.54 1.14 9.59
N ALA A 450 -18.07 1.61 8.44
CA ALA A 450 -18.29 2.89 7.80
C ALA A 450 -19.76 3.24 7.42
N ARG A 451 -20.80 2.75 8.12
CA ARG A 451 -22.22 2.79 7.69
C ARG A 451 -22.81 4.19 7.47
N LYS A 452 -22.13 5.27 7.88
CA LYS A 452 -22.57 6.67 7.74
C LYS A 452 -21.41 7.65 7.47
N GLY A 453 -20.34 7.21 6.81
CA GLY A 453 -19.19 8.07 6.52
C GLY A 453 -17.90 7.30 6.29
N TYR A 454 -16.78 8.02 6.32
CA TYR A 454 -15.44 7.45 6.28
C TYR A 454 -15.04 6.88 7.65
N THR A 455 -14.03 6.03 7.66
CA THR A 455 -13.39 5.43 8.82
C THR A 455 -11.95 5.91 8.90
N ILE A 456 -11.29 5.70 10.03
CA ILE A 456 -9.86 5.99 10.14
C ILE A 456 -9.03 5.24 9.08
N GLN A 457 -9.53 4.10 8.56
CA GLN A 457 -8.89 3.34 7.49
C GLN A 457 -8.88 4.12 6.17
N ASP A 458 -9.90 4.93 5.91
CA ASP A 458 -9.98 5.70 4.68
C ASP A 458 -9.01 6.89 4.68
N THR A 459 -8.40 7.19 5.83
CA THR A 459 -7.33 8.18 5.97
C THR A 459 -5.96 7.50 5.89
N SER A 460 -4.95 8.24 5.44
CA SER A 460 -3.55 7.76 5.39
C SER A 460 -2.77 7.96 6.70
N ALA A 461 -3.41 8.47 7.75
CA ALA A 461 -2.79 8.93 9.01
C ALA A 461 -2.58 7.82 10.05
N PHE A 462 -2.09 6.67 9.61
CA PHE A 462 -1.80 5.53 10.49
C PHE A 462 -0.49 4.84 10.12
N VAL A 463 0.07 4.17 11.12
CA VAL A 463 1.02 3.07 10.94
C VAL A 463 0.49 1.83 11.64
N THR A 464 0.95 0.67 11.21
CA THR A 464 0.64 -0.61 11.85
C THR A 464 1.91 -1.17 12.45
N LEU A 465 1.79 -1.82 13.60
CA LEU A 465 2.88 -2.53 14.27
C LEU A 465 2.45 -3.98 14.50
N ASN A 466 3.30 -4.91 14.09
CA ASN A 466 3.19 -6.32 14.39
C ASN A 466 4.33 -6.76 15.29
N VAL A 467 4.03 -7.13 16.54
CA VAL A 467 5.02 -7.65 17.49
C VAL A 467 4.92 -9.16 17.52
N VAL A 468 5.91 -9.82 16.91
CA VAL A 468 5.96 -11.28 16.87
C VAL A 468 6.36 -11.81 18.24
N ASN A 469 5.61 -12.79 18.73
CA ASN A 469 5.88 -13.40 20.03
C ASN A 469 7.26 -14.09 20.03
N ASN A 470 8.01 -13.90 21.11
CA ASN A 470 9.33 -14.49 21.30
C ASN A 470 9.25 -15.53 22.42
N LYS A 471 9.77 -16.73 22.16
CA LYS A 471 9.85 -17.81 23.16
C LYS A 471 11.31 -18.17 23.41
N ASP A 472 11.61 -18.55 24.65
CA ASP A 472 12.93 -19.05 25.02
C ASP A 472 13.11 -20.50 24.56
N TYR A 473 13.99 -20.69 23.57
CA TYR A 473 14.41 -22.00 23.07
C TYR A 473 15.87 -22.33 23.43
N SER A 474 16.51 -21.59 24.32
CA SER A 474 17.94 -21.71 24.66
C SER A 474 18.40 -23.15 24.94
N ARG A 475 17.54 -23.98 25.54
CA ARG A 475 17.80 -25.41 25.77
C ARG A 475 18.09 -26.23 24.50
N TYR A 476 17.63 -25.77 23.34
CA TYR A 476 17.74 -26.43 22.04
C TYR A 476 18.84 -25.85 21.14
N LEU A 477 19.27 -24.60 21.38
CA LEU A 477 20.11 -23.86 20.43
C LEU A 477 21.60 -24.22 20.51
N SER A 478 22.05 -24.81 21.62
CA SER A 478 23.47 -25.16 21.81
C SER A 478 23.74 -26.64 21.49
N SER A 479 24.71 -26.89 20.61
CA SER A 479 25.18 -28.24 20.27
C SER A 479 25.67 -29.03 21.48
N ALA A 480 26.22 -28.36 22.50
CA ALA A 480 26.62 -28.98 23.76
C ALA A 480 25.44 -29.60 24.53
N ASN A 481 24.22 -29.11 24.31
CA ASN A 481 23.01 -29.56 24.99
C ASN A 481 22.21 -30.61 24.20
N TRP A 482 22.53 -30.87 22.93
CA TRP A 482 21.73 -31.76 22.07
C TRP A 482 21.70 -33.21 22.57
N ASN A 483 22.71 -33.67 23.31
CA ASN A 483 22.69 -34.98 23.96
C ASN A 483 21.62 -35.10 25.06
N ARG A 484 21.14 -33.98 25.61
CA ARG A 484 20.15 -33.92 26.69
C ARG A 484 18.80 -33.37 26.22
N SER A 485 18.80 -32.47 25.24
CA SER A 485 17.60 -31.80 24.73
C SER A 485 17.80 -31.42 23.26
N PRO A 486 17.72 -32.40 22.35
CA PRO A 486 17.89 -32.13 20.92
C PRO A 486 16.68 -31.34 20.37
N PRO A 487 16.89 -30.42 19.42
CA PRO A 487 15.81 -29.80 18.65
C PRO A 487 15.23 -30.86 17.68
N THR A 488 14.28 -31.69 18.13
CA THR A 488 13.69 -32.73 17.28
C THR A 488 12.65 -32.18 16.30
N TRP A 489 12.31 -32.97 15.28
CA TRP A 489 11.19 -32.64 14.37
C TRP A 489 9.91 -32.32 15.14
N GLU A 490 9.55 -33.09 16.17
CA GLU A 490 8.33 -32.84 16.96
C GLU A 490 8.35 -31.45 17.62
N VAL A 491 9.51 -31.02 18.13
CA VAL A 491 9.66 -29.68 18.72
C VAL A 491 9.45 -28.60 17.66
N VAL A 492 10.15 -28.69 16.52
CA VAL A 492 10.00 -27.69 15.44
C VAL A 492 8.59 -27.72 14.85
N TYR A 493 7.99 -28.90 14.71
CA TYR A 493 6.64 -29.03 14.24
C TYR A 493 5.64 -28.33 15.16
N GLN A 494 5.67 -28.59 16.47
CA GLN A 494 4.74 -27.95 17.42
C GLN A 494 4.96 -26.44 17.52
N GLU A 495 6.21 -25.99 17.51
CA GLU A 495 6.56 -24.58 17.76
C GLU A 495 6.53 -23.70 16.50
N VAL A 496 6.66 -24.30 15.31
CA VAL A 496 6.75 -23.58 14.02
C VAL A 496 5.72 -24.12 13.03
N PHE A 497 5.85 -25.38 12.60
CA PHE A 497 5.14 -25.85 11.40
C PHE A 497 3.65 -26.12 11.60
N LYS A 498 3.21 -26.42 12.82
CA LYS A 498 1.81 -26.72 13.13
C LYS A 498 0.88 -25.57 12.76
N LEU A 499 1.29 -24.32 13.01
CA LEU A 499 0.50 -23.16 12.61
C LEU A 499 0.32 -23.13 11.10
N TYR A 500 1.39 -23.36 10.33
CA TYR A 500 1.33 -23.36 8.86
C TYR A 500 0.58 -24.57 8.31
N HIS A 501 0.66 -25.72 8.97
CA HIS A 501 -0.13 -26.90 8.62
C HIS A 501 -1.64 -26.60 8.75
N ILE A 502 -2.05 -25.89 9.81
CA ILE A 502 -3.44 -25.48 10.02
C ILE A 502 -3.87 -24.39 9.03
N LEU A 503 -3.04 -23.35 8.83
CA LEU A 503 -3.40 -22.20 8.00
C LEU A 503 -3.35 -22.51 6.50
N PHE A 504 -2.51 -23.45 6.09
CA PHE A 504 -2.27 -23.78 4.68
C PHE A 504 -2.37 -25.28 4.43
N PRO A 505 -3.55 -25.91 4.64
CA PRO A 505 -3.72 -27.36 4.50
C PRO A 505 -3.45 -27.85 3.06
N ALA A 506 -3.56 -26.96 2.07
CA ALA A 506 -3.17 -27.27 0.70
C ALA A 506 -1.66 -27.48 0.53
N MET A 507 -0.80 -26.77 1.29
CA MET A 507 0.64 -27.00 1.28
C MET A 507 0.98 -28.40 1.80
N GLY A 508 0.31 -28.84 2.87
CA GLY A 508 0.45 -30.20 3.41
C GLY A 508 0.06 -31.33 2.45
N LYS A 509 -0.60 -31.03 1.33
CA LYS A 509 -0.86 -32.01 0.25
C LYS A 509 0.27 -32.11 -0.77
N VAL A 510 1.07 -31.06 -0.91
CA VAL A 510 2.18 -30.99 -1.87
C VAL A 510 3.50 -31.37 -1.19
N ILE A 511 3.73 -30.84 0.01
CA ILE A 511 4.86 -31.16 0.88
C ILE A 511 4.26 -31.56 2.23
N PRO A 512 4.01 -32.87 2.46
CA PRO A 512 3.43 -33.36 3.71
C PRO A 512 4.27 -32.93 4.92
N PHE A 513 3.61 -32.44 5.97
CA PHE A 513 4.24 -32.04 7.23
C PHE A 513 4.62 -33.29 8.06
N GLU A 514 5.51 -34.10 7.50
CA GLU A 514 5.99 -35.35 8.05
C GLU A 514 7.52 -35.31 8.20
N GLN A 515 8.04 -35.94 9.25
CA GLN A 515 9.46 -35.92 9.59
C GLN A 515 10.34 -36.34 8.41
N GLY A 516 10.04 -37.47 7.77
CA GLY A 516 10.86 -37.99 6.66
C GLY A 516 10.92 -37.06 5.45
N VAL A 517 9.91 -36.22 5.23
CA VAL A 517 9.88 -35.24 4.14
C VAL A 517 10.73 -34.02 4.48
N TYR A 518 10.62 -33.51 5.71
CA TYR A 518 11.32 -32.29 6.12
C TYR A 518 12.76 -32.53 6.58
N GLU A 519 13.11 -33.75 7.00
CA GLU A 519 14.50 -34.12 7.27
C GLU A 519 15.31 -34.41 5.99
N ASP A 520 14.65 -34.58 4.85
CA ASP A 520 15.31 -34.65 3.54
C ASP A 520 16.26 -33.44 3.36
N PRO A 521 17.54 -33.66 3.01
CA PRO A 521 18.52 -32.57 2.93
C PRO A 521 18.07 -31.41 2.05
N TYR A 522 17.45 -31.69 0.90
CA TYR A 522 17.01 -30.66 -0.02
C TYR A 522 15.87 -29.82 0.57
N VAL A 523 14.83 -30.46 1.11
CA VAL A 523 13.70 -29.74 1.73
C VAL A 523 14.16 -28.90 2.93
N ARG A 524 15.02 -29.47 3.77
CA ARG A 524 15.58 -28.82 4.95
C ARG A 524 16.39 -27.57 4.60
N GLU A 525 17.29 -27.68 3.62
CA GLU A 525 18.09 -26.55 3.13
C GLU A 525 17.20 -25.45 2.55
N GLN A 526 16.14 -25.80 1.81
CA GLN A 526 15.17 -24.82 1.31
C GLN A 526 14.44 -24.11 2.45
N VAL A 527 14.01 -24.81 3.49
CA VAL A 527 13.37 -24.20 4.67
C VAL A 527 14.31 -23.18 5.34
N VAL A 528 15.58 -23.54 5.53
CA VAL A 528 16.58 -22.63 6.10
C VAL A 528 16.77 -21.41 5.20
N ALA A 529 17.01 -21.62 3.90
CA ALA A 529 17.23 -20.53 2.95
C ALA A 529 16.03 -19.57 2.86
N LEU A 530 14.80 -20.10 2.85
CA LEU A 530 13.58 -19.29 2.72
C LEU A 530 13.21 -18.55 4.01
N THR A 531 13.79 -18.90 5.16
CA THR A 531 13.57 -18.20 6.45
C THR A 531 14.64 -17.16 6.77
N ASP A 532 15.64 -17.00 5.90
CA ASP A 532 16.68 -15.99 6.04
C ASP A 532 16.10 -14.55 6.01
N PRO A 533 16.35 -13.72 7.04
CA PRO A 533 15.96 -12.31 7.06
C PRO A 533 16.41 -11.51 5.82
N ALA A 534 17.48 -11.88 5.13
CA ALA A 534 17.89 -11.24 3.87
C ALA A 534 16.80 -11.28 2.79
N LEU A 535 15.89 -12.25 2.86
CA LEU A 535 14.75 -12.38 1.96
C LEU A 535 13.51 -11.61 2.44
N TRP A 536 13.54 -10.86 3.54
CA TRP A 536 12.36 -10.25 4.18
C TRP A 536 11.39 -9.55 3.21
N ASN A 537 11.93 -8.75 2.29
CA ASN A 537 11.17 -8.01 1.28
C ASN A 537 10.68 -8.87 0.10
N ARG A 538 11.21 -10.09 -0.06
CA ARG A 538 11.03 -10.94 -1.24
C ARG A 538 9.78 -11.81 -1.12
N VAL A 539 9.17 -12.17 -2.25
CA VAL A 539 7.97 -13.03 -2.26
C VAL A 539 8.25 -14.45 -1.74
N THR A 540 9.51 -14.85 -1.75
CA THR A 540 10.00 -16.17 -1.34
C THR A 540 10.18 -16.32 0.16
N TYR A 541 10.19 -15.22 0.95
CA TYR A 541 10.33 -15.32 2.40
C TYR A 541 9.24 -16.18 3.04
N MET A 542 9.67 -17.07 3.93
CA MET A 542 8.79 -17.93 4.70
C MET A 542 8.72 -17.47 6.17
N PRO A 543 7.51 -17.25 6.70
CA PRO A 543 6.23 -17.31 6.01
C PRO A 543 5.94 -16.03 5.21
N PRO A 544 5.05 -16.09 4.20
CA PRO A 544 4.65 -14.92 3.45
C PRO A 544 3.96 -13.82 4.27
N ASN A 545 3.50 -14.06 5.49
CA ASN A 545 2.96 -13.00 6.36
C ASN A 545 3.97 -12.50 7.40
N ARG A 546 5.23 -12.97 7.33
CA ARG A 546 6.38 -12.48 8.12
C ARG A 546 6.25 -12.71 9.64
N ILE A 547 5.35 -13.60 10.06
CA ILE A 547 5.10 -13.94 11.48
C ILE A 547 6.03 -15.03 12.03
N LEU A 548 7.31 -14.98 11.68
CA LEU A 548 8.32 -15.88 12.24
C LEU A 548 9.26 -15.07 13.15
N SER A 549 9.34 -15.45 14.42
CA SER A 549 10.23 -14.79 15.38
C SER A 549 11.69 -15.17 15.16
N LYS A 550 12.65 -14.39 15.70
CA LYS A 550 14.06 -14.76 15.70
C LYS A 550 14.29 -16.10 16.39
N SER A 551 13.69 -16.32 17.55
CA SER A 551 13.92 -17.58 18.26
C SER A 551 13.37 -18.79 17.50
N GLN A 552 12.24 -18.66 16.79
CA GLN A 552 11.77 -19.72 15.90
C GLN A 552 12.73 -19.96 14.73
N ARG A 553 13.33 -18.92 14.14
CA ARG A 553 14.36 -19.08 13.10
C ARG A 553 15.60 -19.79 13.65
N GLU A 554 16.08 -19.38 14.83
CA GLU A 554 17.20 -20.04 15.51
C GLU A 554 16.90 -21.51 15.82
N LEU A 555 15.66 -21.84 16.20
CA LEU A 555 15.23 -23.21 16.42
C LEU A 555 15.24 -24.04 15.11
N ILE A 556 14.82 -23.47 13.98
CA ILE A 556 14.90 -24.12 12.66
C ILE A 556 16.37 -24.39 12.28
N LEU A 557 17.25 -23.41 12.48
CA LEU A 557 18.69 -23.55 12.22
C LEU A 557 19.31 -24.64 13.10
N ALA A 558 19.01 -24.63 14.39
CA ALA A 558 19.51 -25.62 15.34
C ALA A 558 19.01 -27.04 15.00
N TRP A 559 17.74 -27.20 14.64
CA TRP A 559 17.20 -28.48 14.15
C TRP A 559 17.91 -28.94 12.88
N SER A 560 18.10 -28.05 11.91
CA SER A 560 18.76 -28.39 10.64
C SER A 560 20.19 -28.90 10.88
N ALA A 561 20.95 -28.19 11.70
CA ALA A 561 22.31 -28.56 12.07
C ALA A 561 22.35 -29.89 12.84
N TYR A 562 21.42 -30.09 13.78
CA TYR A 562 21.32 -31.35 14.54
C TYR A 562 21.05 -32.56 13.65
N VAL A 563 20.09 -32.48 12.73
CA VAL A 563 19.78 -33.57 11.80
C VAL A 563 20.99 -33.88 10.92
N GLN A 564 21.68 -32.85 10.42
CA GLN A 564 22.88 -33.04 9.62
C GLN A 564 24.01 -33.72 10.41
N GLN A 565 24.26 -33.32 11.66
CA GLN A 565 25.26 -33.96 12.52
C GLN A 565 24.89 -35.42 12.84
N ARG A 566 23.60 -35.69 13.08
CA ARG A 566 23.10 -37.06 13.32
C ARG A 566 23.35 -37.96 12.12
N ASP A 567 23.08 -37.45 10.91
CA ASP A 567 23.18 -38.21 9.67
C ASP A 567 24.64 -38.29 9.15
N ASN A 568 25.49 -37.31 9.50
CA ASN A 568 26.91 -37.27 9.20
C ASN A 568 27.75 -36.74 10.38
N PRO A 569 28.17 -37.61 11.31
CA PRO A 569 28.87 -37.22 12.54
C PRO A 569 30.23 -36.52 12.34
N ASN A 570 30.79 -36.59 11.14
CA ASN A 570 32.09 -36.01 10.78
C ASN A 570 31.98 -34.65 10.08
N SER A 571 30.77 -34.07 9.91
CA SER A 571 30.64 -32.74 9.31
C SER A 571 30.90 -31.64 10.35
N ASP A 572 32.00 -30.90 10.21
CA ASP A 572 32.28 -29.69 10.98
C ASP A 572 31.38 -28.55 10.47
N TYR A 573 30.37 -28.15 11.25
CA TYR A 573 29.60 -26.93 10.99
C TYR A 573 30.04 -25.83 11.96
N PRO A 574 30.22 -24.59 11.49
CA PRO A 574 30.38 -23.45 12.40
C PRO A 574 29.08 -23.26 13.18
N THR A 575 29.17 -23.40 14.51
CA THR A 575 28.11 -23.12 15.48
C THR A 575 27.88 -21.63 15.66
#